data_AF-A0A0B7H4P1-F1
#
_entry.id   AF-A0A0B7H4P1-F1
#
_cell.length_a   1.000
_cell.length_b   1.000
_cell.length_c   1.000
_cell.angle_alpha   90.00
_cell.angle_beta   90.00
_cell.angle_gamma   90.00
#
_symmetry.space_group_name_H-M   'P 1'
#
loop_
_entity.id
_entity.type
_entity.pdbx_description
1 polymer ?
#
loop_
_entity_poly.entity_id
_entity_poly.type
_entity_poly.pdbx_seq_one_letter_code
_entity_poly.pdbx_strand_id
1 'polypeptide(L)' 'MKTSYLRVGTIYYKLIERPQISGDKITSLVKWSRETIIQDHGRSYTRIYSENL' A
#
# COMPACT_ATOMS: atom_id res chain seq x y z
N MET A 1 5.43 7.85 12.04
CA MET A 1 4.24 7.08 11.62
C MET A 1 4.64 6.21 10.45
N LYS A 2 4.41 4.89 10.53
CA LYS A 2 4.91 3.92 9.54
C LYS A 2 4.07 4.02 8.27
N THR A 3 4.64 4.53 7.18
CA THR A 3 3.98 4.68 5.89
C THR A 3 3.46 3.32 5.41
N SER A 4 2.14 3.11 5.34
CA SER A 4 1.58 1.79 4.99
C SER A 4 1.38 1.58 3.49
N TYR A 5 1.52 2.63 2.67
CA TYR A 5 1.36 2.57 1.22
C TYR A 5 2.48 3.35 0.54
N LEU A 6 3.01 2.79 -0.54
CA LEU A 6 4.02 3.39 -1.39
C LEU A 6 3.35 3.95 -2.65
N ARG A 7 3.55 5.23 -2.95
CA ARG A 7 3.06 5.83 -4.20
C ARG A 7 4.17 5.81 -5.25
N VAL A 8 3.89 5.24 -6.43
CA VAL A 8 4.78 5.26 -7.60
C VAL A 8 4.00 5.85 -8.77
N GLY A 9 4.35 7.07 -9.18
CA GLY A 9 3.58 7.86 -10.15
C GLY A 9 2.15 8.14 -9.67
N THR A 10 1.15 7.61 -10.38
CA THR A 10 -0.27 7.75 -10.04
C THR A 10 -0.85 6.54 -9.29
N ILE A 11 -0.05 5.50 -9.06
CA ILE A 11 -0.50 4.23 -8.49
C ILE A 11 0.00 4.09 -7.05
N TYR A 12 -0.86 3.60 -6.17
CA TYR A 12 -0.48 3.22 -4.81
C TYR A 12 -0.23 1.72 -4.73
N TYR A 13 0.70 1.34 -3.88
CA TYR A 13 1.09 -0.03 -3.60
C TYR A 13 1.14 -0.27 -2.10
N LYS A 14 0.89 -1.50 -1.68
CA LYS A 14 1.05 -1.95 -0.30
C LYS A 14 1.88 -3.22 -0.28
N LEU A 15 2.85 -3.25 0.62
CA LEU A 15 3.56 -4.48 0.94
C LEU A 15 2.66 -5.32 1.85
N ILE A 16 2.32 -6.53 1.43
CA ILE A 16 1.46 -7.44 2.18
C ILE A 16 2.14 -8.80 2.35
N GLU A 17 1.73 -9.52 3.39
CA GLU A 17 2.06 -10.94 3.57
C GLU A 17 0.88 -11.78 3.11
N ARG A 18 1.12 -12.72 2.19
CA ARG A 18 0.12 -13.70 1.75
C ARG A 18 0.48 -15.08 2.30
N PRO A 19 -0.43 -15.74 3.01
CA PRO A 19 -0.21 -17.12 3.43
C PRO A 19 -0.18 -18.05 2.23
N GLN A 20 0.67 -19.08 2.29
CA GLN A 20 0.72 -20.17 1.33
C GLN A 20 0.17 -21.46 1.94
N ILE A 21 -0.16 -22.41 1.07
CA ILE A 21 -0.65 -23.73 1.47
C ILE A 21 0.39 -24.49 2.31
N SER A 22 1.69 -24.23 2.12
CA SER A 22 2.77 -24.81 2.94
C SER A 22 2.76 -24.35 4.39
N GLY A 23 2.00 -23.29 4.73
CA GLY A 23 2.03 -22.63 6.03
C GLY A 23 2.99 -21.44 6.10
N ASP A 24 3.86 -21.28 5.10
CA ASP A 24 4.74 -20.11 4.98
C ASP A 24 3.99 -18.86 4.50
N LYS A 25 4.67 -17.71 4.59
CA LYS A 25 4.16 -16.44 4.05
C LYS A 25 5.09 -15.89 3.00
N ILE A 26 4.53 -15.39 1.92
CA ILE A 26 5.27 -14.60 0.92
C ILE A 26 4.96 -13.12 1.10
N THR A 27 6.00 -12.29 0.99
CA THR A 27 5.83 -10.84 0.92
C THR A 27 5.59 -10.44 -0.53
N SER A 28 4.58 -9.62 -0.79
CA SER A 28 4.25 -9.16 -2.14
C SER A 28 3.84 -7.69 -2.16
N LEU A 29 4.25 -6.98 -3.20
CA LEU A 29 3.82 -5.60 -3.46
C LEU A 29 2.55 -5.62 -4.31
N VAL A 30 1.45 -5.14 -3.74
CA VAL A 30 0.12 -5.21 -4.39
C VAL A 30 -0.39 -3.81 -4.66
N LYS A 31 -0.89 -3.60 -5.88
CA LYS A 31 -1.55 -2.36 -6.28
C LYS A 31 -2.79 -2.12 -5.43
N TRP A 32 -2.97 -0.89 -4.98
CA TRP A 32 -4.14 -0.42 -4.25
C TRP A 32 -4.75 0.79 -4.98
N SER A 33 -6.08 0.87 -5.01
CA SER A 33 -6.76 2.06 -5.51
C SER A 33 -6.69 3.17 -4.48
N ARG A 34 -6.67 4.42 -4.96
CA ARG A 34 -6.69 5.59 -4.09
C ARG A 34 -8.02 5.67 -3.33
N GLU A 35 -9.11 5.30 -3.99
CA GLU A 35 -10.47 5.29 -3.46
C GLU A 35 -10.56 4.39 -2.24
N THR A 36 -10.03 3.16 -2.31
CA THR A 36 -10.04 2.23 -1.17
C THR A 36 -9.19 2.75 -0.01
N ILE A 37 -8.03 3.36 -0.29
CA ILE A 37 -7.21 3.97 0.78
C ILE A 37 -7.98 5.08 1.49
N ILE A 38 -8.74 5.90 0.75
CA ILE A 38 -9.53 6.99 1.32
C ILE A 38 -10.72 6.43 2.12
N GLN A 39 -11.37 5.37 1.66
CA GLN A 39 -12.47 4.73 2.36
C GLN A 39 -12.00 4.13 3.70
N ASP A 40 -10.83 3.48 3.70
CA ASP A 40 -10.29 2.82 4.88
C ASP A 40 -9.70 3.82 5.89
N HIS A 41 -8.97 4.84 5.42
CA HIS A 41 -8.12 5.70 6.27
C HIS A 41 -8.51 7.19 6.24
N GLY A 42 -9.52 7.57 5.46
CA GLY A 42 -9.89 8.96 5.23
C GLY A 42 -9.00 9.69 4.22
N ARG A 43 -9.43 10.89 3.80
CA ARG A 43 -8.78 11.67 2.73
C ARG A 43 -7.37 12.13 3.07
N SER A 44 -7.09 12.41 4.34
CA SER A 44 -5.80 12.93 4.82
C SER A 44 -4.65 11.94 4.64
N TYR A 45 -4.95 10.64 4.56
CA TYR A 45 -3.95 9.58 4.47
C TYR A 45 -3.20 9.56 3.12
N THR A 46 -3.85 10.00 2.03
CA THR A 46 -3.26 9.96 0.67
C THR A 46 -2.24 11.05 0.35
N ARG A 47 -2.04 12.01 1.27
CA ARG A 47 -1.15 13.18 1.08
C ARG A 47 0.33 12.85 1.34
N ILE A 48 0.63 11.61 1.74
CA ILE A 48 1.95 11.22 2.23
C ILE A 48 2.84 10.72 1.07
N TYR A 49 3.84 11.54 0.78
CA TYR A 49 5.06 11.39 -0.06
C TYR A 49 4.91 11.27 -1.58
N SER A 50 5.49 12.29 -2.23
CA SER A 50 5.70 12.48 -3.66
C SER A 50 7.14 12.95 -3.87
N GLU A 51 8.13 12.42 -3.14
CA GLU A 51 9.52 12.85 -3.34
C GLU A 51 10.47 11.65 -3.19
N ASN A 52 11.50 11.67 -4.04
CA ASN A 52 12.51 10.64 -4.36
C ASN A 52 12.17 9.73 -5.55
N LEU A 53 12.09 10.35 -6.74
CA LEU A 53 12.91 9.93 -7.88
C LEU A 53 14.03 10.97 -8.04
#